data_AF-A0AA35RVI0-F1
#
_entry.id   AF-A0AA35RVI0-F1
#
_cell.length_a   1.000
_cell.length_b   1.000
_cell.length_c   1.000
_cell.angle_alpha   90.00
_cell.angle_beta   90.00
_cell.angle_gamma   90.00
#
_symmetry.space_group_name_H-M   'P 1'
#
loop_
_entity.id
_entity.type
_entity.pdbx_description
1 polymer ?
#
loop_
_entity_poly.entity_id
_entity_poly.type
_entity_poly.pdbx_seq_one_letter_code
_entity_poly.pdbx_strand_id
1 'polypeptide(L)'
;MSEREILVSRFIDRSIRPFFPKGFSYDTQVICSMLAVDGRHDPEVLAINGATAALCLSDIPWNGPVGAVRVGLIDGKFCLNPTARELSGSSLDLIVTSTERNIVMVEGVGREVAEDTFCEAVLFAHEEVQPLLATLKQLKEERGKAPRTVNLQTPSPELEEFISSECREGIRSILSDFSHKKLSRDSALRTLLSTASEKLSLRRDSDGSRPPSPPNSSLVTSTFWSLCGQQLQSLALDGGLRCDGRGLDGLRPISCEVDLLPTLHGSALFKRGRLRCSVL
;
A
#
# COMPACT_ATOMS: atom_id res chain seq x y z
N MET A 1 17.80 -12.25 -11.37
CA MET A 1 17.03 -11.03 -11.66
C MET A 1 17.94 -9.84 -11.38
N SER A 2 18.04 -8.90 -12.31
CA SER A 2 18.73 -7.63 -12.11
C SER A 2 17.95 -6.72 -11.15
N GLU A 3 18.61 -5.69 -10.60
CA GLU A 3 17.95 -4.70 -9.74
C GLU A 3 16.75 -4.04 -10.44
N ARG A 4 16.90 -3.75 -11.73
CA ARG A 4 15.81 -3.19 -12.54
C ARG A 4 14.61 -4.13 -12.58
N GLU A 5 14.80 -5.40 -12.89
CA GLU A 5 13.70 -6.38 -12.94
C GLU A 5 12.96 -6.50 -11.60
N ILE A 6 13.69 -6.39 -10.49
CA ILE A 6 13.09 -6.38 -9.14
C ILE A 6 12.24 -5.12 -8.94
N LEU A 7 12.73 -3.94 -9.36
CA LEU A 7 11.98 -2.68 -9.26
C LEU A 7 10.69 -2.72 -10.08
N VAL A 8 10.76 -3.18 -11.34
CA VAL A 8 9.58 -3.31 -12.20
C VAL A 8 8.56 -4.28 -11.59
N SER A 9 9.03 -5.41 -11.05
CA SER A 9 8.17 -6.37 -10.36
C SER A 9 7.44 -5.74 -9.17
N ARG A 10 8.11 -4.86 -8.41
CA ARG A 10 7.50 -4.10 -7.30
C ARG A 10 6.51 -3.06 -7.79
N PHE A 11 6.73 -2.42 -8.93
CA PHE A 11 5.78 -1.46 -9.51
C PHE A 11 4.49 -2.15 -9.93
N ILE A 12 4.59 -3.31 -10.58
CA ILE A 12 3.43 -4.16 -10.93
C ILE A 12 2.69 -4.52 -9.64
N ASP A 13 3.39 -5.08 -8.65
CA ASP A 13 2.80 -5.51 -7.39
C ASP A 13 2.05 -4.39 -6.67
N ARG A 14 2.68 -3.22 -6.48
CA ARG A 14 2.06 -2.06 -5.82
C ARG A 14 0.82 -1.55 -6.54
N SER A 15 0.78 -1.70 -7.86
CA SER A 15 -0.33 -1.21 -8.69
C SER A 15 -1.55 -2.14 -8.64
N ILE A 16 -1.34 -3.46 -8.61
CA ILE A 16 -2.43 -4.44 -8.69
C ILE A 16 -2.90 -4.97 -7.32
N ARG A 17 -2.00 -5.00 -6.32
CA ARG A 17 -2.24 -5.61 -5.01
C ARG A 17 -3.44 -5.02 -4.25
N PRO A 18 -3.66 -3.69 -4.22
CA PRO A 18 -4.78 -3.10 -3.49
C PRO A 18 -6.17 -3.53 -3.99
N PHE A 19 -6.26 -4.06 -5.21
CA PHE A 19 -7.51 -4.41 -5.87
C PHE A 19 -7.94 -5.87 -5.69
N PHE A 20 -7.13 -6.69 -5.00
CA PHE A 20 -7.60 -7.99 -4.55
C PHE A 20 -8.64 -7.81 -3.42
N PRO A 21 -9.77 -8.56 -3.46
CA PRO A 21 -10.76 -8.51 -2.41
C PRO A 21 -10.17 -8.78 -1.03
N LYS A 22 -10.71 -8.14 0.01
CA LYS A 22 -10.34 -8.46 1.40
C LYS A 22 -10.62 -9.94 1.67
N GLY A 23 -9.70 -10.60 2.36
CA GLY A 23 -9.81 -12.04 2.65
C GLY A 23 -9.43 -12.95 1.48
N PHE A 24 -8.94 -12.39 0.36
CA PHE A 24 -8.38 -13.18 -0.74
C PHE A 24 -6.97 -13.66 -0.36
N SER A 25 -6.86 -14.96 -0.03
CA SER A 25 -5.62 -15.61 0.40
C SER A 25 -5.19 -16.75 -0.52
N TYR A 26 -5.56 -16.66 -1.80
CA TYR A 26 -5.18 -17.66 -2.80
C TYR A 26 -3.88 -17.26 -3.48
N ASP A 27 -2.97 -18.22 -3.62
CA ASP A 27 -1.72 -18.01 -4.33
C ASP A 27 -2.00 -17.55 -5.77
N THR A 28 -1.48 -16.37 -6.11
CA THR A 28 -1.64 -15.74 -7.41
C THR A 28 -0.28 -15.29 -7.89
N GLN A 29 0.14 -15.82 -9.04
CA GLN A 29 1.41 -15.49 -9.66
C GLN A 29 1.16 -14.73 -10.96
N VAL A 30 1.77 -13.56 -11.08
CA VAL A 30 1.78 -12.77 -12.33
C VAL A 30 3.20 -12.79 -12.85
N ILE A 31 3.38 -13.31 -14.06
CA ILE A 31 4.68 -13.39 -14.74
C ILE A 31 4.63 -12.51 -15.98
N CYS A 32 5.48 -11.50 -16.03
CA CYS A 32 5.65 -10.62 -17.18
C CYS A 32 6.99 -10.93 -17.86
N SER A 33 6.94 -11.58 -19.02
CA SER A 33 8.13 -11.90 -19.82
C SER A 33 8.25 -10.94 -21.00
N MET A 34 9.36 -10.23 -21.10
CA MET A 34 9.65 -9.36 -22.24
C MET A 34 10.10 -10.20 -23.44
N LEU A 35 9.31 -10.18 -24.51
CA LEU A 35 9.61 -10.96 -25.72
C LEU A 35 10.39 -10.14 -26.76
N ALA A 36 10.09 -8.84 -26.85
CA ALA A 36 10.73 -7.91 -27.78
C ALA A 36 10.76 -6.50 -27.18
N VAL A 37 11.74 -5.70 -27.61
CA VAL A 37 11.89 -4.29 -27.22
C VAL A 37 12.25 -3.48 -28.45
N ASP A 38 11.67 -2.28 -28.57
CA ASP A 38 11.88 -1.38 -29.72
C ASP A 38 13.13 -0.49 -29.56
N GLY A 39 13.76 -0.53 -28.38
CA GLY A 39 14.91 0.30 -28.01
C GLY A 39 14.58 1.79 -27.81
N ARG A 40 13.31 2.18 -27.83
CA ARG A 40 12.85 3.58 -27.73
C ARG A 40 12.03 3.82 -26.48
N HIS A 41 11.10 2.92 -26.17
CA HIS A 41 10.21 3.04 -25.03
C HIS A 41 10.64 2.08 -23.91
N ASP A 42 10.46 2.55 -22.69
CA ASP A 42 10.70 1.73 -21.52
C ASP A 42 9.54 0.72 -21.33
N PRO A 43 9.84 -0.59 -21.24
CA PRO A 43 8.80 -1.62 -21.12
C PRO A 43 8.07 -1.61 -19.78
N GLU A 44 8.47 -0.81 -18.79
CA GLU A 44 7.88 -0.76 -17.44
C GLU A 44 6.37 -0.50 -17.45
N VAL A 45 5.93 0.54 -18.16
CA VAL A 45 4.51 0.91 -18.26
C VAL A 45 3.72 -0.21 -18.96
N LEU A 46 4.29 -0.79 -20.01
CA LEU A 46 3.68 -1.91 -20.74
C LEU A 46 3.56 -3.16 -19.87
N ALA A 47 4.54 -3.43 -19.01
CA ALA A 47 4.49 -4.57 -18.10
C ALA A 47 3.34 -4.44 -17.08
N ILE A 48 3.13 -3.25 -16.53
CA ILE A 48 2.01 -2.99 -15.61
C ILE A 48 0.67 -3.13 -16.35
N ASN A 49 0.53 -2.50 -17.52
CA ASN A 49 -0.69 -2.57 -18.32
C ASN A 49 -0.99 -3.99 -18.82
N GLY A 50 0.04 -4.75 -19.18
CA GLY A 50 -0.06 -6.16 -19.54
C GLY A 50 -0.50 -7.04 -18.37
N ALA A 51 0.04 -6.81 -17.17
CA ALA A 51 -0.42 -7.48 -15.94
C ALA A 51 -1.89 -7.18 -15.64
N THR A 52 -2.31 -5.92 -15.76
CA THR A 52 -3.72 -5.53 -15.62
C THR A 52 -4.60 -6.22 -16.65
N ALA A 53 -4.21 -6.24 -17.91
CA ALA A 53 -4.98 -6.88 -18.98
C ALA A 53 -5.15 -8.39 -18.72
N ALA A 54 -4.06 -9.07 -18.31
CA ALA A 54 -4.09 -10.48 -17.96
C ALA A 54 -5.04 -10.75 -16.78
N LEU A 55 -5.02 -9.93 -15.73
CA LEU A 55 -5.94 -10.06 -14.61
C LEU A 55 -7.39 -9.80 -15.00
N CYS A 56 -7.64 -8.81 -15.85
CA CYS A 56 -8.99 -8.52 -16.36
C CYS A 56 -9.59 -9.68 -17.16
N LEU A 57 -8.76 -10.39 -17.91
CA LEU A 57 -9.18 -11.53 -18.74
C LEU A 57 -9.23 -12.86 -17.97
N SER A 58 -8.56 -12.92 -16.81
CA SER A 58 -8.54 -14.10 -15.95
C SER A 58 -9.87 -14.31 -15.24
N ASP A 59 -10.04 -15.50 -14.68
CA ASP A 59 -11.14 -15.84 -13.76
C ASP A 59 -10.83 -15.42 -12.31
N ILE A 60 -9.74 -14.68 -12.05
CA ILE A 60 -9.35 -14.28 -10.70
C ILE A 60 -10.25 -13.12 -10.24
N PRO A 61 -10.87 -13.19 -9.05
CA PRO A 61 -11.67 -12.10 -8.52
C PRO A 61 -10.77 -10.92 -8.17
N TRP A 62 -10.81 -9.88 -9.00
CA TRP A 62 -9.96 -8.70 -8.92
C TRP A 62 -10.74 -7.44 -9.33
N ASN A 63 -10.64 -6.38 -8.51
CA ASN A 63 -11.48 -5.18 -8.59
C ASN A 63 -10.86 -4.04 -9.44
N GLY A 64 -10.03 -4.37 -10.43
CA GLY A 64 -9.52 -3.39 -11.40
C GLY A 64 -10.53 -3.03 -12.51
N PRO A 65 -10.09 -2.43 -13.64
CA PRO A 65 -8.71 -2.28 -14.10
C PRO A 65 -7.92 -1.12 -13.48
N VAL A 66 -6.60 -1.20 -13.58
CA VAL A 66 -5.64 -0.13 -13.26
C VAL A 66 -4.77 0.13 -14.48
N GLY A 67 -4.74 1.37 -14.95
CA GLY A 67 -3.87 1.78 -16.05
C GLY A 67 -2.62 2.46 -15.52
N ALA A 68 -1.53 2.33 -16.24
CA ALA A 68 -0.26 2.98 -15.99
C ALA A 68 0.15 3.84 -17.19
N VAL A 69 0.72 5.00 -16.89
CA VAL A 69 1.37 5.88 -17.88
C VAL A 69 2.64 6.47 -17.28
N ARG A 70 3.58 6.86 -18.14
CA ARG A 70 4.75 7.65 -17.75
C ARG A 70 4.57 9.09 -18.21
N VAL A 71 4.94 10.06 -17.38
CA VAL A 71 4.87 11.49 -17.69
C VAL A 71 6.24 12.13 -17.51
N GLY A 72 6.67 12.83 -18.55
CA GLY A 72 7.86 13.70 -18.52
C GLY A 72 7.50 15.18 -18.54
N LEU A 73 8.44 16.04 -18.14
CA LEU A 73 8.36 17.49 -18.25
C LEU A 73 9.54 18.00 -19.09
N ILE A 74 9.27 18.29 -20.36
CA ILE A 74 10.25 18.65 -21.39
C ILE A 74 9.93 20.06 -21.89
N ASP A 75 10.89 20.97 -21.83
CA ASP A 75 10.71 22.38 -22.21
C ASP A 75 9.46 23.03 -21.57
N GLY A 76 9.19 22.68 -20.31
CA GLY A 76 8.04 23.19 -19.55
C GLY A 76 6.69 22.60 -19.93
N LYS A 77 6.64 21.54 -20.76
CA LYS A 77 5.40 20.87 -21.18
C LYS A 77 5.37 19.41 -20.74
N PHE A 78 4.19 18.96 -20.33
CA PHE A 78 3.97 17.54 -20.01
C PHE A 78 3.99 16.71 -21.30
N CYS A 79 4.71 15.60 -21.26
CA CYS A 79 4.81 14.64 -22.35
C CYS A 79 4.37 13.27 -21.83
N LEU A 80 3.39 12.66 -22.50
CA LEU A 80 2.88 11.33 -22.18
C LEU A 80 3.74 10.25 -22.83
N ASN A 81 4.12 9.24 -22.04
CA ASN A 81 4.94 8.10 -22.43
C ASN A 81 6.17 8.49 -23.27
N PRO A 82 7.02 9.42 -22.79
CA PRO A 82 8.18 9.90 -23.53
C PRO A 82 9.16 8.75 -23.81
N THR A 83 9.87 8.85 -24.94
CA THR A 83 10.97 7.96 -25.28
C THR A 83 12.15 8.12 -24.31
N ALA A 84 13.03 7.13 -24.24
CA ALA A 84 14.25 7.20 -23.44
C ALA A 84 15.13 8.42 -23.79
N ARG A 85 15.12 8.85 -25.06
CA ARG A 85 15.84 10.05 -25.51
C ARG A 85 15.19 11.33 -24.98
N GLU A 86 13.87 11.43 -25.04
CA GLU A 86 13.12 12.58 -24.52
C GLU A 86 13.26 12.70 -23.00
N LEU A 87 13.21 11.57 -22.28
CA LEU A 87 13.43 11.53 -20.82
C LEU A 87 14.79 12.07 -20.39
N SER A 88 15.84 11.95 -21.22
CA SER A 88 17.18 12.46 -20.87
C SER A 88 17.21 13.98 -20.66
N GLY A 89 16.38 14.72 -21.40
CA GLY A 89 16.18 16.17 -21.28
C GLY A 89 15.06 16.55 -20.32
N SER A 90 14.37 15.58 -19.74
CA SER A 90 13.23 15.83 -18.87
C SER A 90 13.66 16.26 -17.47
N SER A 91 12.95 17.23 -16.91
CA SER A 91 13.09 17.65 -15.51
C SER A 91 12.28 16.78 -14.54
N LEU A 92 11.38 15.96 -15.08
CA LEU A 92 10.46 15.09 -14.34
C LEU A 92 10.34 13.73 -15.04
N ASP A 93 10.32 12.64 -14.30
CA ASP A 93 10.00 11.30 -14.82
C ASP A 93 9.11 10.60 -13.80
N LEU A 94 7.80 10.54 -14.07
CA LEU A 94 6.81 9.93 -13.20
C LEU A 94 6.15 8.74 -13.89
N ILE A 95 6.07 7.61 -13.20
CA ILE A 95 5.10 6.56 -13.49
C ILE A 95 3.93 6.74 -12.55
N VAL A 96 2.74 6.88 -13.12
CA VAL A 96 1.49 7.00 -12.37
C VAL A 96 0.59 5.86 -12.76
N THR A 97 0.02 5.19 -11.76
CA THR A 97 -1.03 4.21 -11.97
C THR A 97 -2.32 4.67 -11.35
N SER A 98 -3.41 4.51 -12.08
CA SER A 98 -4.72 4.98 -11.63
C SER A 98 -5.86 4.09 -12.13
N THR A 99 -6.97 4.22 -11.43
CA THR A 99 -8.27 3.70 -11.84
C THR A 99 -9.07 4.81 -12.51
N GLU A 100 -10.34 4.54 -12.82
CA GLU A 100 -11.26 5.57 -13.32
C GLU A 100 -11.46 6.75 -12.36
N ARG A 101 -11.25 6.54 -11.05
CA ARG A 101 -11.58 7.55 -10.03
C ARG A 101 -10.42 7.98 -9.16
N ASN A 102 -9.44 7.11 -8.95
CA ASN A 102 -8.41 7.29 -7.95
C ASN A 102 -7.03 7.01 -8.52
N ILE A 103 -6.07 7.84 -8.14
CA ILE A 103 -4.63 7.58 -8.29
C ILE A 103 -4.24 6.52 -7.25
N VAL A 104 -3.51 5.50 -7.69
CA VAL A 104 -3.16 4.31 -6.89
C VAL A 104 -1.71 4.39 -6.45
N MET A 105 -0.81 4.65 -7.39
CA MET A 105 0.62 4.68 -7.15
C MET A 105 1.26 5.77 -8.00
N VAL A 106 2.19 6.50 -7.40
CA VAL A 106 3.07 7.45 -8.06
C VAL A 106 4.48 7.08 -7.66
N GLU A 107 5.36 6.92 -8.64
CA GLU A 107 6.79 6.70 -8.46
C GLU A 107 7.54 7.54 -9.49
N GLY A 108 8.66 8.15 -9.12
CA GLY A 108 9.44 8.89 -10.08
C GLY A 108 10.52 9.75 -9.48
N VAL A 109 11.16 10.53 -10.34
CA VAL A 109 12.26 11.43 -10.01
C VAL A 109 11.95 12.81 -10.59
N GLY A 110 12.25 13.85 -9.82
CA GLY A 110 12.17 15.24 -10.27
C GLY A 110 13.47 15.99 -9.95
N ARG A 111 13.87 16.90 -10.85
CA ARG A 111 15.01 17.82 -10.66
C ARG A 111 14.51 19.15 -10.11
N GLU A 112 14.24 19.19 -8.81
CA GLU A 112 13.76 20.40 -8.11
C GLU A 112 12.48 21.00 -8.73
N VAL A 113 11.56 20.12 -9.15
CA VAL A 113 10.27 20.52 -9.72
C VAL A 113 9.38 21.10 -8.61
N ALA A 114 8.68 22.20 -8.91
CA ALA A 114 7.73 22.81 -7.99
C ALA A 114 6.58 21.85 -7.63
N GLU A 115 6.07 21.94 -6.40
CA GLU A 115 5.00 21.05 -5.91
C GLU A 115 3.74 21.13 -6.77
N ASP A 116 3.32 22.35 -7.16
CA ASP A 116 2.16 22.57 -8.01
C ASP A 116 2.32 21.86 -9.36
N THR A 117 3.48 22.00 -10.00
CA THR A 117 3.79 21.33 -11.27
C THR A 117 3.83 19.80 -11.14
N PHE A 118 4.29 19.28 -10.01
CA PHE A 118 4.24 17.84 -9.72
C PHE A 118 2.79 17.35 -9.61
N CYS A 119 1.95 18.09 -8.87
CA CYS A 119 0.53 17.78 -8.73
C CYS A 119 -0.20 17.83 -10.08
N GLU A 120 0.06 18.85 -10.90
CA GLU A 120 -0.46 18.96 -12.25
C GLU A 120 -0.03 17.79 -13.14
N ALA A 121 1.23 17.35 -13.06
CA ALA A 121 1.71 16.19 -13.82
C ALA A 121 0.98 14.89 -13.45
N VAL A 122 0.67 14.70 -12.16
CA VAL A 122 -0.08 13.54 -11.67
C VAL A 122 -1.54 13.59 -12.13
N LEU A 123 -2.16 14.77 -12.15
CA LEU A 123 -3.51 14.95 -12.67
C LEU A 123 -3.57 14.72 -14.19
N PHE A 124 -2.62 15.28 -14.93
CA PHE A 124 -2.45 15.02 -16.36
C PHE A 124 -2.31 13.53 -16.65
N ALA A 125 -1.49 12.81 -15.87
CA ALA A 125 -1.36 11.35 -15.99
C ALA A 125 -2.68 10.61 -15.76
N HIS A 126 -3.48 11.06 -14.78
CA HIS A 126 -4.78 10.46 -14.46
C HIS A 126 -5.81 10.69 -15.56
N GLU A 127 -5.78 11.82 -16.25
CA GLU A 127 -6.66 12.09 -17.39
C GLU A 127 -6.26 11.26 -18.63
N GLU A 128 -4.96 11.25 -18.96
CA GLU A 128 -4.43 10.59 -20.16
C GLU A 128 -4.51 9.05 -20.12
N VAL A 129 -4.63 8.46 -18.94
CA VAL A 129 -4.78 7.01 -18.79
C VAL A 129 -6.23 6.52 -18.92
N GLN A 130 -7.23 7.42 -18.90
CA GLN A 130 -8.65 7.05 -19.01
C GLN A 130 -9.01 6.30 -20.31
N PRO A 131 -8.51 6.69 -21.51
CA PRO A 131 -8.76 5.94 -22.74
C PRO A 131 -8.27 4.48 -22.68
N LEU A 132 -7.12 4.25 -22.04
CA LEU A 132 -6.59 2.90 -21.83
C LEU A 132 -7.50 2.09 -20.90
N LEU A 133 -7.96 2.70 -19.80
CA LEU A 133 -8.90 2.07 -18.87
C LEU A 133 -10.22 1.69 -19.55
N ALA A 134 -10.77 2.57 -20.39
CA ALA A 134 -11.97 2.30 -21.17
C ALA A 134 -11.77 1.09 -22.12
N THR A 135 -10.61 1.04 -22.79
CA THR A 135 -10.24 -0.09 -23.66
C THR A 135 -10.12 -1.41 -22.88
N LEU A 136 -9.50 -1.39 -21.71
CA LEU A 136 -9.37 -2.57 -20.84
C LEU A 136 -10.73 -3.06 -20.32
N LYS A 137 -11.66 -2.14 -20.00
CA LYS A 137 -13.04 -2.49 -19.62
C LYS A 137 -13.78 -3.15 -20.79
N GLN A 138 -13.72 -2.56 -21.97
CA GLN A 138 -14.32 -3.16 -23.17
C GLN A 138 -13.75 -4.56 -23.45
N LEU A 139 -12.43 -4.72 -23.37
CA LEU A 139 -11.77 -6.01 -23.55
C LEU A 139 -12.24 -7.06 -22.53
N LYS A 140 -12.43 -6.66 -21.27
CA LYS A 140 -12.97 -7.52 -20.21
C LYS A 140 -14.43 -7.93 -20.50
N GLU A 141 -15.26 -7.01 -21.00
CA GLU A 141 -16.66 -7.30 -21.34
C GLU A 141 -16.76 -8.27 -22.52
N GLU A 142 -15.93 -8.11 -23.54
CA GLU A 142 -15.97 -8.93 -24.74
C GLU A 142 -15.33 -10.32 -24.55
N ARG A 143 -14.25 -10.42 -23.77
CA ARG A 143 -13.38 -11.61 -23.72
C ARG A 143 -13.01 -12.07 -22.31
N GLY A 144 -13.45 -11.36 -21.27
CA GLY A 144 -13.14 -11.70 -19.88
C GLY A 144 -13.83 -12.99 -19.44
N LYS A 145 -13.10 -13.81 -18.68
CA LYS A 145 -13.71 -14.96 -18.01
C LYS A 145 -14.56 -14.48 -16.83
N ALA A 146 -15.65 -15.21 -16.56
CA ALA A 146 -16.42 -14.97 -15.34
C ALA A 146 -15.52 -15.18 -14.11
N PRO A 147 -15.53 -14.25 -13.12
CA PRO A 147 -14.76 -14.43 -11.89
C PRO A 147 -15.15 -15.73 -11.21
N ARG A 148 -14.16 -16.56 -10.86
CA ARG A 148 -14.37 -17.80 -10.14
C ARG A 148 -14.87 -17.52 -8.73
N THR A 149 -15.75 -18.38 -8.24
CA THR A 149 -16.21 -18.31 -6.85
C THR A 149 -15.06 -18.69 -5.93
N VAL A 150 -14.71 -17.81 -5.02
CA VAL A 150 -13.69 -18.05 -3.99
C VAL A 150 -14.30 -17.89 -2.61
N ASN A 151 -13.82 -18.67 -1.65
CA ASN A 151 -14.20 -18.50 -0.26
C ASN A 151 -13.34 -17.41 0.37
N LEU A 152 -13.85 -16.18 0.35
CA LEU A 152 -13.19 -15.04 0.99
C LEU A 152 -13.24 -15.24 2.50
N GLN A 153 -12.06 -15.31 3.10
CA GLN A 153 -11.92 -15.42 4.55
C GLN A 153 -12.25 -14.05 5.18
N THR A 154 -13.51 -13.87 5.53
CA THR A 154 -14.03 -12.66 6.18
C THR A 154 -14.51 -13.00 7.58
N PRO A 155 -14.31 -12.10 8.56
CA PRO A 155 -14.81 -12.33 9.91
C PRO A 155 -16.34 -12.31 9.93
N SER A 156 -16.95 -13.14 10.78
CA SER A 156 -18.40 -13.08 11.00
C SER A 156 -18.75 -11.78 11.76
N PRO A 157 -19.96 -11.21 11.55
CA PRO A 157 -20.41 -10.03 12.28
C PRO A 157 -20.35 -10.21 13.81
N GLU A 158 -20.67 -11.41 14.29
CA GLU A 158 -20.60 -11.77 15.71
C GLU A 158 -19.16 -11.72 16.27
N LEU A 159 -18.16 -12.11 15.47
CA LEU A 159 -16.75 -12.03 15.86
C LEU A 159 -16.30 -10.57 15.88
N GLU A 160 -16.68 -9.78 14.88
CA GLU A 160 -16.37 -8.34 14.85
C GLU A 160 -16.96 -7.63 16.07
N GLU A 161 -18.23 -7.91 16.39
CA GLU A 161 -18.92 -7.33 17.54
C GLU A 161 -18.25 -7.74 18.86
N PHE A 162 -17.91 -9.02 19.04
CA PHE A 162 -17.22 -9.51 20.23
C PHE A 162 -15.85 -8.84 20.42
N ILE A 163 -15.03 -8.80 19.37
CA ILE A 163 -13.71 -8.15 19.46
C ILE A 163 -13.89 -6.66 19.72
N SER A 164 -14.92 -6.04 19.16
CA SER A 164 -15.24 -4.64 19.42
C SER A 164 -15.63 -4.39 20.87
N SER A 165 -16.55 -5.16 21.43
CA SER A 165 -17.01 -4.97 22.81
C SER A 165 -15.88 -5.21 23.82
N GLU A 166 -15.07 -6.25 23.61
CA GLU A 166 -14.03 -6.64 24.56
C GLU A 166 -12.76 -5.79 24.45
N CYS A 167 -12.36 -5.38 23.23
CA CYS A 167 -11.05 -4.79 23.01
C CYS A 167 -11.08 -3.29 22.76
N ARG A 168 -12.20 -2.68 22.35
CA ARG A 168 -12.24 -1.28 21.89
C ARG A 168 -11.72 -0.31 22.95
N GLU A 169 -12.20 -0.41 24.19
CA GLU A 169 -11.75 0.46 25.29
C GLU A 169 -10.28 0.23 25.65
N GLY A 170 -9.86 -1.04 25.72
CA GLY A 170 -8.46 -1.41 25.98
C GLY A 170 -7.51 -0.87 24.91
N ILE A 171 -7.88 -1.02 23.63
CA ILE A 171 -7.13 -0.47 22.49
C ILE A 171 -7.07 1.05 22.62
N ARG A 172 -8.21 1.73 22.85
CA ARG A 172 -8.25 3.19 22.94
C ARG A 172 -7.37 3.70 24.08
N SER A 173 -7.41 3.05 25.24
CA SER A 173 -6.56 3.38 26.39
C SER A 173 -5.08 3.25 26.05
N ILE A 174 -4.66 2.10 25.47
CA ILE A 174 -3.28 1.84 25.08
C ILE A 174 -2.80 2.81 23.98
N LEU A 175 -3.65 3.17 23.02
CA LEU A 175 -3.29 4.07 21.93
C LEU A 175 -3.26 5.55 22.36
N SER A 176 -4.01 5.92 23.40
CA SER A 176 -4.07 7.28 23.94
C SER A 176 -3.01 7.54 25.03
N ASP A 177 -2.41 6.48 25.58
CA ASP A 177 -1.29 6.61 26.51
C ASP A 177 0.02 6.90 25.75
N PHE A 178 0.42 8.16 25.77
CA PHE A 178 1.64 8.65 25.12
C PHE A 178 2.94 8.26 25.85
N SER A 179 2.85 7.72 27.07
CA SER A 179 4.01 7.15 27.78
C SER A 179 4.50 5.87 27.09
N HIS A 180 3.61 5.18 26.36
CA HIS A 180 3.97 3.97 25.66
C HIS A 180 4.98 4.21 24.53
N LYS A 181 6.08 3.47 24.61
CA LYS A 181 7.06 3.31 23.55
C LYS A 181 6.56 2.28 22.52
N LYS A 182 6.96 2.35 21.24
CA LYS A 182 6.59 1.36 20.18
C LYS A 182 6.56 -0.09 20.67
N LEU A 183 7.67 -0.60 21.19
CA LEU A 183 7.76 -2.00 21.68
C LEU A 183 6.82 -2.28 22.86
N SER A 184 6.67 -1.33 23.79
CA SER A 184 5.78 -1.47 24.95
C SER A 184 4.31 -1.46 24.51
N ARG A 185 3.95 -0.61 23.54
CA ARG A 185 2.62 -0.58 22.93
C ARG A 185 2.32 -1.86 22.17
N ASP A 186 3.25 -2.31 21.33
CA ASP A 186 3.09 -3.55 20.56
C ASP A 186 2.93 -4.75 21.50
N SER A 187 3.65 -4.77 22.62
CA SER A 187 3.49 -5.78 23.68
C SER A 187 2.12 -5.69 24.34
N ALA A 188 1.68 -4.49 24.75
CA ALA A 188 0.38 -4.30 25.40
C ALA A 188 -0.79 -4.71 24.50
N LEU A 189 -0.74 -4.35 23.21
CA LEU A 189 -1.73 -4.77 22.22
C LEU A 189 -1.74 -6.29 22.01
N ARG A 190 -0.56 -6.94 22.01
CA ARG A 190 -0.46 -8.40 21.92
C ARG A 190 -1.02 -9.10 23.17
N THR A 191 -0.77 -8.55 24.35
CA THR A 191 -1.34 -9.06 25.60
C THR A 191 -2.86 -8.92 25.60
N LEU A 192 -3.38 -7.78 25.12
CA LEU A 192 -4.83 -7.59 24.97
C LEU A 192 -5.43 -8.61 23.99
N LEU A 193 -4.77 -8.84 22.85
CA LEU A 193 -5.16 -9.86 21.89
C LEU A 193 -5.17 -11.27 22.51
N SER A 194 -4.13 -11.64 23.26
CA SER A 194 -4.10 -12.97 23.90
C SER A 194 -5.23 -13.14 24.92
N THR A 195 -5.52 -12.12 25.72
CA THR A 195 -6.64 -12.14 26.67
C THR A 195 -7.99 -12.24 25.96
N ALA A 196 -8.16 -11.52 24.84
CA ALA A 196 -9.38 -11.60 24.04
C ALA A 196 -9.55 -12.99 23.41
N SER A 197 -8.47 -13.59 22.89
CA SER A 197 -8.47 -14.96 22.37
C SER A 197 -8.79 -16.00 23.46
N GLU A 198 -8.25 -15.84 24.67
CA GLU A 198 -8.59 -16.69 25.82
C GLU A 198 -10.06 -16.58 26.20
N LYS A 199 -10.62 -15.36 26.31
CA LYS A 199 -12.05 -15.14 26.56
C LYS A 199 -12.93 -15.76 25.46
N LEU A 200 -12.52 -15.62 24.20
CA LEU A 200 -13.23 -16.23 23.08
C LEU A 200 -13.22 -17.76 23.17
N SER A 201 -12.13 -18.36 23.66
CA SER A 201 -12.01 -19.82 23.87
C SER A 201 -12.93 -20.35 24.98
N LEU A 202 -13.22 -19.52 25.98
CA LEU A 202 -14.08 -19.84 27.12
C LEU A 202 -15.56 -19.57 26.83
N ARG A 203 -15.86 -18.78 25.80
CA ARG A 203 -17.23 -18.50 25.36
C ARG A 203 -17.87 -19.79 24.85
N ARG A 204 -19.05 -20.09 25.39
CA ARG A 204 -19.98 -21.07 24.82
C ARG A 204 -21.13 -20.30 24.19
N ASP A 205 -21.51 -20.67 22.97
CA ASP A 205 -22.72 -20.13 22.37
C ASP A 205 -23.94 -20.66 23.12
N SER A 206 -25.11 -20.04 22.93
CA SER A 206 -26.37 -20.38 23.59
C SER A 206 -26.84 -21.84 23.40
N ASP A 207 -26.27 -22.56 22.42
CA ASP A 207 -26.53 -23.97 22.11
C ASP A 207 -25.42 -24.93 22.64
N GLY A 208 -24.43 -24.42 23.37
CA GLY A 208 -23.31 -25.22 23.89
C GLY A 208 -22.24 -25.62 22.86
N SER A 209 -22.35 -25.13 21.62
CA SER A 209 -21.35 -25.28 20.57
C SER A 209 -20.08 -24.46 20.83
N ARG A 210 -18.96 -24.91 20.21
CA ARG A 210 -17.70 -24.14 20.17
C ARG A 210 -17.92 -22.82 19.41
N PRO A 211 -17.15 -21.76 19.74
CA PRO A 211 -17.28 -20.45 19.10
C PRO A 211 -17.13 -20.53 17.58
N PRO A 212 -17.69 -19.55 16.83
CA PRO A 212 -17.76 -19.54 15.36
C PRO A 212 -16.40 -19.54 14.65
N SER A 213 -15.31 -19.33 15.37
CA SER A 213 -13.94 -19.44 14.86
C SER A 213 -12.98 -19.87 15.97
N PRO A 214 -11.92 -20.65 15.65
CA PRO A 214 -10.93 -21.02 16.63
C PRO A 214 -10.22 -19.77 17.17
N PRO A 215 -9.91 -19.69 18.48
CA PRO A 215 -9.36 -18.51 19.14
C PRO A 215 -7.99 -18.07 18.60
N ASN A 216 -7.27 -18.99 17.95
CA ASN A 216 -5.97 -18.76 17.30
C ASN A 216 -6.09 -18.59 15.77
N SER A 217 -7.28 -18.35 15.24
CA SER A 217 -7.47 -18.12 13.81
C SER A 217 -6.79 -16.82 13.36
N SER A 218 -6.23 -16.83 12.16
CA SER A 218 -5.75 -15.62 11.47
C SER A 218 -6.84 -14.55 11.36
N LEU A 219 -8.12 -14.95 11.35
CA LEU A 219 -9.29 -14.07 11.35
C LEU A 219 -9.46 -13.26 12.64
N VAL A 220 -9.23 -13.86 13.81
CA VAL A 220 -9.30 -13.14 15.10
C VAL A 220 -8.22 -12.06 15.14
N THR A 221 -7.02 -12.45 14.74
CA THR A 221 -5.87 -11.53 14.68
C THR A 221 -6.12 -10.40 13.67
N SER A 222 -6.58 -10.69 12.46
CA SER A 222 -6.85 -9.67 11.45
C SER A 222 -7.97 -8.71 11.86
N THR A 223 -9.02 -9.22 12.50
CA THR A 223 -10.14 -8.40 13.02
C THR A 223 -9.67 -7.45 14.11
N PHE A 224 -8.86 -7.94 15.05
CA PHE A 224 -8.26 -7.11 16.10
C PHE A 224 -7.38 -6.00 15.52
N TRP A 225 -6.49 -6.31 14.57
CA TRP A 225 -5.65 -5.29 13.95
C TRP A 225 -6.43 -4.31 13.08
N SER A 226 -7.51 -4.75 12.44
CA SER A 226 -8.46 -3.88 11.74
C SER A 226 -9.09 -2.87 12.71
N LEU A 227 -9.54 -3.33 13.87
CA LEU A 227 -10.08 -2.46 14.93
C LEU A 227 -9.02 -1.48 15.47
N CYS A 228 -7.78 -1.94 15.69
CA CYS A 228 -6.66 -1.06 16.05
C CYS A 228 -6.44 0.04 15.01
N GLY A 229 -6.52 -0.29 13.71
CA GLY A 229 -6.42 0.69 12.62
C GLY A 229 -7.53 1.73 12.67
N GLN A 230 -8.78 1.30 12.89
CA GLN A 230 -9.93 2.19 13.03
C GLN A 230 -9.80 3.12 14.24
N GLN A 231 -9.36 2.60 15.39
CA GLN A 231 -9.13 3.41 16.59
C GLN A 231 -7.99 4.42 16.39
N LEU A 232 -6.91 4.02 15.72
CA LEU A 232 -5.81 4.94 15.37
C LEU A 232 -6.30 6.07 14.45
N GLN A 233 -7.14 5.75 13.47
CA GLN A 233 -7.72 6.72 12.56
C GLN A 233 -8.64 7.70 13.30
N SER A 234 -9.53 7.21 14.17
CA SER A 234 -10.41 8.06 14.99
C SER A 234 -9.60 8.98 15.92
N LEU A 235 -8.54 8.47 16.56
CA LEU A 235 -7.66 9.33 17.37
C LEU A 235 -7.02 10.47 16.58
N ALA A 236 -6.60 10.20 15.34
CA ALA A 236 -5.98 11.20 14.49
C ALA A 236 -7.01 12.21 13.93
N LEU A 237 -8.17 11.75 13.47
CA LEU A 237 -9.20 12.59 12.85
C LEU A 237 -10.00 13.39 13.89
N ASP A 238 -10.45 12.74 14.96
CA ASP A 238 -11.32 13.36 15.97
C ASP A 238 -10.50 14.06 17.06
N GLY A 239 -9.38 13.46 17.45
CA GLY A 239 -8.53 13.96 18.53
C GLY A 239 -7.40 14.88 18.08
N GLY A 240 -7.12 14.96 16.78
CA GLY A 240 -6.02 15.76 16.22
C GLY A 240 -4.62 15.31 16.66
N LEU A 241 -4.52 14.15 17.32
CA LEU A 241 -3.30 13.65 17.95
C LEU A 241 -2.95 12.27 17.40
N ARG A 242 -1.65 12.06 17.22
CA ARG A 242 -1.08 10.78 16.82
C ARG A 242 -0.81 9.92 18.05
N CYS A 243 -0.64 8.63 17.85
CA CYS A 243 -0.32 7.68 18.93
C CYS A 243 1.02 7.94 19.66
N ASP A 244 1.84 8.89 19.20
CA ASP A 244 3.05 9.33 19.89
C ASP A 244 2.91 10.73 20.51
N GLY A 245 1.68 11.25 20.64
CA GLY A 245 1.36 12.52 21.29
C GLY A 245 1.59 13.76 20.43
N ARG A 246 2.08 13.58 19.19
CA ARG A 246 2.31 14.70 18.26
C ARG A 246 1.03 15.13 17.57
N GLY A 247 0.94 16.41 17.24
CA GLY A 247 -0.02 16.93 16.26
C GLY A 247 0.18 16.33 14.87
N LEU A 248 -0.76 16.59 13.97
CA LEU A 248 -0.76 16.05 12.60
C LEU A 248 0.43 16.56 11.78
N ASP A 249 0.83 17.81 12.00
CA ASP A 249 1.96 18.53 11.40
C ASP A 249 3.30 18.31 12.13
N GLY A 250 3.26 17.82 13.37
CA GLY A 250 4.44 17.67 14.22
C GLY A 250 5.46 16.66 13.70
N LEU A 251 6.72 17.09 13.52
CA LEU A 251 7.85 16.23 13.20
C LEU A 251 8.42 15.54 14.45
N ARG A 252 9.12 14.41 14.27
CA ARG A 252 9.88 13.77 15.36
C ARG A 252 11.19 14.52 15.57
N PRO A 253 11.79 14.48 16.77
CA PRO A 253 13.12 15.05 17.01
C PRO A 253 14.14 14.51 15.99
N ILE A 254 14.90 15.43 15.40
CA ILE A 254 15.94 15.13 14.42
C ILE A 254 17.31 15.42 15.06
N SER A 255 18.25 14.50 14.91
CA SER A 255 19.65 14.74 15.19
C SER A 255 20.52 14.24 14.04
N CYS A 256 21.55 15.00 13.73
CA CYS A 256 22.49 14.73 12.66
C CYS A 256 23.90 14.80 13.22
N GLU A 257 24.70 13.76 13.00
CA GLU A 257 26.11 13.72 13.34
C GLU A 257 26.89 13.37 12.06
N VAL A 258 28.06 13.98 11.89
CA VAL A 258 28.98 13.73 10.76
C VAL A 258 30.35 13.38 11.31
N ASP A 259 31.19 12.76 10.48
CA ASP A 259 32.56 12.40 10.82
C ASP A 259 32.67 11.49 12.05
N LEU A 260 31.82 10.45 12.09
CA LEU A 260 31.80 9.45 13.15
C LEU A 260 32.98 8.49 13.10
N LEU A 261 33.51 8.27 11.90
CA LEU A 261 34.56 7.30 11.63
C LEU A 261 35.71 7.99 10.89
N PRO A 262 36.85 8.24 11.56
CA PRO A 262 37.95 9.05 11.02
C PRO A 262 38.69 8.40 9.85
N THR A 263 38.45 7.11 9.59
CA THR A 263 39.08 6.37 8.48
C THR A 263 38.27 6.43 7.18
N LEU A 264 37.00 6.83 7.23
CA LEU A 264 36.13 6.90 6.06
C LEU A 264 36.23 8.29 5.40
N HIS A 265 36.02 8.35 4.09
CA HIS A 265 35.99 9.62 3.36
C HIS A 265 34.85 10.53 3.82
N GLY A 266 33.75 9.95 4.29
CA GLY A 266 32.64 10.65 4.90
C GLY A 266 31.80 9.66 5.68
N SER A 267 31.30 10.08 6.84
CA SER A 267 30.36 9.28 7.61
C SER A 267 29.31 10.21 8.20
N ALA A 268 28.06 9.76 8.22
CA ALA A 268 26.95 10.51 8.79
C ALA A 268 25.96 9.59 9.50
N LEU A 269 25.39 10.08 10.59
CA LEU A 269 24.30 9.44 11.31
C LEU A 269 23.12 10.39 11.36
N PHE A 270 22.09 10.02 10.62
CA PHE A 270 20.81 10.70 10.64
C PHE A 270 19.85 9.94 11.56
N LYS A 271 19.27 10.64 12.53
CA LYS A 271 18.25 10.09 13.43
C LYS A 271 17.00 10.95 13.40
N ARG A 272 15.86 10.33 13.12
CA ARG A 272 14.53 10.95 13.21
C ARG A 272 13.64 10.13 14.14
N GLY A 273 13.56 10.55 15.40
CA GLY A 273 12.95 9.80 16.49
C GLY A 273 13.65 8.47 16.75
N ARG A 274 13.04 7.36 16.34
CA ARG A 274 13.62 6.00 16.44
C ARG A 274 14.18 5.47 15.14
N LEU A 275 13.90 6.14 14.02
CA LEU A 275 14.50 5.81 12.74
C LEU A 275 15.93 6.33 12.77
N ARG A 276 16.86 5.46 12.43
CA ARG A 276 18.28 5.75 12.36
C ARG A 276 18.79 5.23 11.02
N CYS A 277 19.56 6.06 10.33
CA CYS A 277 20.27 5.71 9.11
C CYS A 277 21.72 6.14 9.30
N SER A 278 22.64 5.18 9.17
CA SER A 278 24.07 5.45 9.06
C SER A 278 24.42 5.44 7.58
N VAL A 279 25.03 6.51 7.11
CA VAL A 279 25.67 6.61 5.79
C VAL A 279 27.17 6.49 6.05
N LEU A 280 27.78 5.45 5.48
CA LEU A 280 29.19 5.09 5.63
C LEU A 280 29.90 5.23 4.29
#